data_AF-A0A7R9UBR7-F1
#
_entry.id   AF-A0A7R9UBR7-F1
#
_cell.length_a   1.000
_cell.length_b   1.000
_cell.length_c   1.000
_cell.angle_alpha   90.00
_cell.angle_beta   90.00
_cell.angle_gamma   90.00
#
_symmetry.space_group_name_H-M   'P 1'
#
loop_
_entity.id
_entity.type
_entity.pdbx_description
1 polymer ?
#
loop_
_entity_poly.entity_id
_entity_poly.type
_entity_poly.pdbx_seq_one_letter_code
_entity_poly.pdbx_strand_id
1 'polypeptide(L)'
;PVKDPNQSKKGSALSIVTSQRDRFRQRIASLERELQAHVEKSETFDSKERRLKSDNLALYEKIRYLQHQLNHAKGGQSTGVPGRNDAGADAEAGAGPNAHFSETPNAELRYRNMYEASRDPFATFTMVEKRRKLDELNLSEKILLHMSGIFLKSKQMRVFLFFYMLGLHGLVFFTTYYATHFCSEHGLEEAIDFSFFGGDQHVPAGVDWDQHTEHIENMKQLGT
;
A
#
# COMPACT_ATOMS: atom_id res chain seq x y z
N PRO A 1 80.31 -10.30 -12.45
CA PRO A 1 79.07 -10.25 -11.64
C PRO A 1 77.83 -10.41 -12.56
N VAL A 2 77.42 -11.65 -12.78
CA VAL A 2 76.21 -11.97 -13.57
C VAL A 2 75.00 -11.59 -12.71
N LYS A 3 74.21 -10.61 -13.16
CA LYS A 3 73.02 -10.14 -12.46
C LYS A 3 71.94 -11.21 -12.60
N ASP A 4 71.59 -11.87 -11.49
CA ASP A 4 70.60 -12.94 -11.51
C ASP A 4 69.27 -12.45 -12.13
N PRO A 5 68.79 -13.06 -13.22
CA PRO A 5 67.58 -12.62 -13.92
C PRO A 5 66.32 -12.69 -13.04
N ASN A 6 66.37 -13.48 -11.96
CA ASN A 6 65.29 -13.65 -11.01
C ASN A 6 65.10 -12.45 -10.05
N GLN A 7 66.17 -11.71 -9.72
CA GLN A 7 66.07 -10.48 -8.91
C GLN A 7 65.36 -9.34 -9.65
N SER A 8 65.62 -9.20 -10.95
CA SER A 8 64.96 -8.19 -11.80
C SER A 8 63.45 -8.41 -11.89
N LYS A 9 63.03 -9.67 -12.06
CA LYS A 9 61.60 -10.06 -12.10
C LYS A 9 60.89 -9.76 -10.78
N LYS A 10 61.52 -10.04 -9.64
CA LYS A 10 60.97 -9.73 -8.31
C LYS A 10 60.81 -8.22 -8.11
N GLY A 11 61.81 -7.42 -8.49
CA GLY A 11 61.72 -5.96 -8.42
C GLY A 11 60.61 -5.38 -9.31
N SER A 12 60.44 -5.94 -10.52
CA SER A 12 59.36 -5.56 -11.43
C SER A 12 57.98 -5.97 -10.93
N ALA A 13 57.82 -7.15 -10.33
CA ALA A 13 56.54 -7.58 -9.76
C ALA A 13 56.13 -6.68 -8.57
N LEU A 14 57.08 -6.35 -7.68
CA LEU A 14 56.82 -5.48 -6.54
C LEU A 14 56.48 -4.05 -6.97
N SER A 15 57.12 -3.51 -8.01
CA SER A 15 56.79 -2.17 -8.52
C SER A 15 55.41 -2.13 -9.18
N ILE A 16 55.01 -3.19 -9.89
CA ILE A 16 53.67 -3.33 -10.46
C ILE A 16 52.60 -3.41 -9.35
N VAL A 17 52.81 -4.26 -8.34
CA VAL A 17 51.88 -4.38 -7.20
C VAL A 17 51.77 -3.07 -6.44
N THR A 18 52.89 -2.35 -6.26
CA THR A 18 52.90 -1.02 -5.63
C THR A 18 52.07 -0.03 -6.44
N SER A 19 52.27 0.04 -7.76
CA SER A 19 51.48 0.92 -8.64
C SER A 19 49.98 0.58 -8.63
N GLN A 20 49.63 -0.70 -8.63
CA GLN A 20 48.23 -1.14 -8.56
C GLN A 20 47.59 -0.73 -7.23
N ARG A 21 48.26 -0.99 -6.11
CA ARG A 21 47.81 -0.56 -4.78
C ARG A 21 47.58 0.94 -4.73
N ASP A 22 48.49 1.73 -5.30
CA ASP A 22 48.40 3.18 -5.26
C ASP A 22 47.23 3.70 -6.12
N ARG A 23 46.93 3.07 -7.27
CA ARG A 23 45.71 3.35 -8.06
C ARG A 23 44.43 3.00 -7.31
N PHE A 24 44.40 1.84 -6.63
CA PHE A 24 43.25 1.46 -5.82
C PHE A 24 43.03 2.44 -4.67
N ARG A 25 44.10 2.84 -3.97
CA ARG A 25 44.02 3.88 -2.92
C ARG A 25 43.51 5.20 -3.47
N GLN A 26 43.98 5.62 -4.65
CA GLN A 26 43.50 6.84 -5.30
C GLN A 26 42.02 6.74 -5.67
N ARG A 27 41.57 5.59 -6.20
CA ARG A 27 40.15 5.36 -6.56
C ARG A 27 39.25 5.27 -5.33
N ILE A 28 39.72 4.65 -4.24
CA ILE A 28 39.01 4.61 -2.96
C ILE A 28 38.86 6.04 -2.43
N ALA A 29 39.95 6.81 -2.38
CA ALA A 29 39.89 8.20 -1.93
C ALA A 29 39.01 9.10 -2.83
N SER A 30 38.93 8.85 -4.14
CA SER A 30 37.99 9.59 -5.00
C SER A 30 36.54 9.21 -4.71
N LEU A 31 36.26 7.91 -4.58
CA LEU A 31 34.92 7.41 -4.28
C LEU A 31 34.42 7.86 -2.90
N GLU A 32 35.29 7.90 -1.90
CA GLU A 32 34.97 8.42 -0.56
C GLU A 32 34.59 9.91 -0.62
N ARG A 33 35.30 10.72 -1.41
CA ARG A 33 34.95 12.15 -1.62
C ARG A 33 33.64 12.31 -2.37
N GLU A 34 33.38 11.50 -3.40
CA GLU A 34 32.11 11.50 -4.13
C GLU A 34 30.95 11.11 -3.22
N LEU A 35 31.13 10.07 -2.40
CA LEU A 35 30.14 9.65 -1.41
C LEU A 35 29.86 10.78 -0.41
N GLN A 36 30.90 11.41 0.14
CA GLN A 36 30.75 12.53 1.06
C GLN A 36 30.00 13.71 0.42
N ALA A 37 30.32 14.05 -0.83
CA ALA A 37 29.62 15.10 -1.56
C ALA A 37 28.14 14.76 -1.82
N HIS A 38 27.83 13.49 -2.09
CA HIS A 38 26.44 13.04 -2.24
C HIS A 38 25.66 13.10 -0.91
N VAL A 39 26.28 12.72 0.20
CA VAL A 39 25.69 12.82 1.55
C VAL A 39 25.41 14.28 1.89
N GLU A 40 26.38 15.17 1.72
CA GLU A 40 26.20 16.62 1.94
C GLU A 40 25.04 17.16 1.07
N LYS A 41 25.00 16.78 -0.21
CA LYS A 41 23.90 17.18 -1.10
C LYS A 41 22.55 16.71 -0.57
N SER A 42 22.45 15.47 -0.09
CA SER A 42 21.22 14.95 0.54
C SER A 42 20.81 15.79 1.75
N GLU A 43 21.75 16.08 2.64
CA GLU A 43 21.50 16.90 3.84
C GLU A 43 21.04 18.32 3.48
N THR A 44 21.63 18.93 2.45
CA THR A 44 21.18 20.25 1.98
C THR A 44 19.78 20.21 1.38
N PHE A 45 19.42 19.15 0.65
CA PHE A 45 18.07 19.00 0.10
C PHE A 45 17.04 18.76 1.22
N ASP A 46 17.36 17.92 2.20
CA ASP A 46 16.48 17.70 3.35
C ASP A 46 16.26 18.99 4.16
N SER A 47 17.32 19.78 4.33
CA SER A 47 17.24 21.09 4.99
C SER A 47 16.34 22.06 4.21
N LYS A 48 16.48 22.10 2.88
CA LYS A 48 15.61 22.90 2.00
C LYS A 48 14.17 22.41 2.05
N GLU A 49 13.95 21.10 2.06
CA GLU A 49 12.61 20.53 2.14
C GLU A 49 11.93 20.89 3.45
N ARG A 50 12.64 20.76 4.59
CA ARG A 50 12.14 21.18 5.91
C ARG A 50 11.80 22.67 5.93
N ARG A 51 12.68 23.51 5.40
CA ARG A 51 12.45 24.95 5.31
C ARG A 51 11.23 25.28 4.46
N LEU A 52 11.13 24.73 3.25
CA LEU A 52 9.98 24.95 2.36
C LEU A 52 8.67 24.42 2.98
N LYS A 53 8.70 23.27 3.67
CA LYS A 53 7.51 22.76 4.38
C LYS A 53 7.08 23.70 5.50
N SER A 54 8.02 24.23 6.28
CA SER A 54 7.76 25.22 7.33
C SER A 54 7.19 26.52 6.76
N ASP A 55 7.79 27.03 5.69
CA ASP A 55 7.37 28.27 5.03
C ASP A 55 5.98 28.12 4.39
N ASN A 56 5.73 26.99 3.72
CA ASN A 56 4.42 26.65 3.15
C ASN A 56 3.35 26.53 4.24
N LEU A 57 3.69 25.92 5.38
CA LEU A 57 2.78 25.85 6.52
C LEU A 57 2.47 27.25 7.05
N ALA A 58 3.48 28.09 7.28
CA ALA A 58 3.30 29.47 7.76
C ALA A 58 2.44 30.32 6.80
N LEU A 59 2.61 30.15 5.49
CA LEU A 59 1.76 30.79 4.48
C LEU A 59 0.31 30.28 4.58
N TYR A 60 0.13 28.98 4.74
CA TYR A 60 -1.20 28.39 4.95
C TYR A 60 -1.89 28.97 6.18
N GLU A 61 -1.17 29.12 7.31
CA GLU A 61 -1.74 29.72 8.52
C GLU A 61 -2.20 31.16 8.29
N LYS A 62 -1.41 31.96 7.57
CA LYS A 62 -1.75 33.35 7.22
C LYS A 62 -2.99 33.42 6.35
N ILE A 63 -3.07 32.58 5.31
CA ILE A 63 -4.23 32.50 4.42
C ILE A 63 -5.47 32.12 5.23
N ARG A 64 -5.36 31.12 6.10
CA ARG A 64 -6.47 30.67 6.95
C ARG A 64 -6.91 31.75 7.94
N TYR A 65 -5.98 32.47 8.55
CA TYR A 65 -6.28 33.58 9.45
C TYR A 65 -7.00 34.73 8.75
N LEU A 66 -6.55 35.10 7.55
CA LEU A 66 -7.23 36.12 6.73
C LEU A 66 -8.61 35.66 6.27
N GLN A 67 -8.73 34.40 5.83
CA GLN A 67 -10.02 33.81 5.46
C GLN A 67 -10.98 33.80 6.66
N HIS A 68 -10.49 33.44 7.85
CA HIS A 68 -11.26 33.50 9.09
C HIS A 68 -11.74 34.92 9.38
N GLN A 69 -10.86 35.92 9.31
CA GLN A 69 -11.25 37.33 9.48
C GLN A 69 -12.25 37.82 8.44
N LEU A 70 -12.07 37.46 7.16
CA LEU A 70 -12.99 37.79 6.07
C LEU A 70 -14.37 37.15 6.30
N ASN A 71 -14.40 35.91 6.75
CA ASN A 71 -15.65 35.21 7.06
C ASN A 71 -16.32 35.79 8.31
N HIS A 72 -15.56 36.23 9.32
CA HIS A 72 -16.10 36.92 10.50
C HIS A 72 -16.63 38.32 10.16
N ALA A 73 -15.93 39.05 9.29
CA ALA A 73 -16.39 40.36 8.81
C ALA A 73 -17.65 40.26 7.92
N LYS A 74 -17.82 39.16 7.18
CA LYS A 74 -19.01 38.90 6.35
C LYS A 74 -20.16 38.23 7.11
N GLY A 75 -19.87 37.55 8.23
CA GLY A 75 -20.86 36.85 9.07
C GLY A 75 -21.57 37.73 10.10
N GLY A 76 -21.17 38.98 10.27
CA GLY A 76 -21.79 39.94 11.19
C GLY A 76 -23.14 40.52 10.75
N GLN A 77 -23.69 40.06 9.62
CA GLN A 77 -25.00 40.48 9.12
C GLN A 77 -25.83 39.26 8.70
N SER A 78 -26.10 38.37 9.64
CA SER A 78 -27.25 37.47 9.55
C SER A 78 -28.05 37.57 10.84
N THR A 79 -29.30 37.97 10.64
CA THR A 79 -30.38 38.10 11.60
C THR A 79 -30.50 36.85 12.47
N GLY A 80 -30.33 37.02 13.78
CA GLY A 80 -30.58 35.98 14.76
C GLY A 80 -32.07 35.62 14.82
N VAL A 81 -32.42 34.46 14.28
CA VAL A 81 -33.58 33.67 14.71
C VAL A 81 -33.02 32.44 15.43
N PRO A 82 -33.29 32.23 16.74
CA PRO A 82 -32.80 31.05 17.43
C PRO A 82 -33.81 29.91 17.26
N GLY A 83 -33.42 28.85 16.55
CA GLY A 83 -34.29 27.70 16.32
C GLY A 83 -33.53 26.45 15.90
N ARG A 84 -33.02 25.71 16.90
CA ARG A 84 -33.01 24.23 17.01
C ARG A 84 -33.07 23.43 15.69
N ASN A 85 -31.97 22.79 15.31
CA ASN A 85 -31.74 21.35 15.49
C ASN A 85 -30.46 20.90 14.79
N ASP A 86 -29.70 20.12 15.53
CA ASP A 86 -28.54 19.33 15.16
C ASP A 86 -28.94 18.23 14.16
N ALA A 87 -28.35 18.26 12.97
CA ALA A 87 -28.18 17.11 12.09
C ALA A 87 -27.07 17.45 11.10
N GLY A 88 -26.01 16.64 11.10
CA GLY A 88 -24.78 16.83 10.37
C GLY A 88 -24.96 17.33 8.94
N ALA A 89 -24.36 18.48 8.68
CA ALA A 89 -24.09 18.95 7.34
C ALA A 89 -22.69 19.54 7.35
N ASP A 90 -21.72 18.71 6.97
CA ASP A 90 -20.41 19.09 6.46
C ASP A 90 -20.58 19.85 5.11
N ALA A 91 -21.39 20.91 5.14
CA ALA A 91 -21.76 21.69 3.98
C ALA A 91 -20.74 22.81 3.79
N GLU A 92 -19.98 22.67 2.71
CA GLU A 92 -19.39 23.78 1.97
C GLU A 92 -18.26 24.51 2.70
N ALA A 93 -17.08 23.90 2.62
CA ALA A 93 -15.82 24.65 2.49
C ALA A 93 -15.99 25.67 1.34
N GLY A 94 -16.26 26.92 1.72
CA GLY A 94 -16.74 27.97 0.84
C GLY A 94 -16.02 28.10 -0.50
N ALA A 95 -16.70 27.65 -1.55
CA ALA A 95 -16.48 28.09 -2.91
C ALA A 95 -16.97 29.54 -3.04
N GLY A 96 -16.09 30.51 -2.78
CA GLY A 96 -16.33 31.89 -3.15
C GLY A 96 -16.45 32.05 -4.68
N PRO A 97 -17.19 33.05 -5.19
CA PRO A 97 -17.49 33.21 -6.63
C PRO A 97 -16.29 33.57 -7.53
N ASN A 98 -15.05 33.44 -7.04
CA ASN A 98 -13.80 33.62 -7.79
C ASN A 98 -12.81 32.48 -7.51
N ALA A 99 -13.29 31.24 -7.42
CA ALA A 99 -12.43 30.06 -7.35
C ALA A 99 -11.86 29.76 -8.75
N HIS A 100 -10.76 30.44 -9.09
CA HIS A 100 -9.88 30.05 -10.19
C HIS A 100 -9.48 28.58 -9.97
N PHE A 101 -9.82 27.72 -10.93
CA PHE A 101 -9.52 26.29 -10.94
C PHE A 101 -8.02 26.08 -10.71
N SER A 102 -7.67 25.79 -9.46
CA SER A 102 -6.32 25.47 -9.03
C SER A 102 -6.29 23.98 -8.78
N GLU A 103 -5.41 23.28 -9.49
CA GLU A 103 -5.12 21.85 -9.46
C GLU A 103 -4.54 21.37 -8.10
N THR A 104 -4.93 21.99 -6.99
CA THR A 104 -4.34 21.82 -5.67
C THR A 104 -5.25 21.30 -4.54
N PRO A 105 -6.39 20.60 -4.74
CA PRO A 105 -7.13 20.02 -3.62
C PRO A 105 -6.25 19.13 -2.73
N ASN A 106 -5.32 18.40 -3.34
CA ASN A 106 -4.44 17.47 -2.64
C ASN A 106 -3.32 18.19 -1.86
N ALA A 107 -2.71 19.23 -2.44
CA ALA A 107 -1.68 20.00 -1.75
C ALA A 107 -2.27 20.80 -0.58
N GLU A 108 -3.43 21.42 -0.79
CA GLU A 108 -4.15 22.15 0.25
C GLU A 108 -4.58 21.21 1.38
N LEU A 109 -5.15 20.04 1.06
CA LEU A 109 -5.54 19.04 2.06
C LEU A 109 -4.33 18.56 2.88
N ARG A 110 -3.17 18.37 2.25
CA ARG A 110 -1.96 17.94 2.95
C ARG A 110 -1.46 18.99 3.95
N TYR A 111 -1.44 20.26 3.56
CA TYR A 111 -1.03 21.35 4.47
C TYR A 111 -2.08 21.66 5.54
N ARG A 112 -3.38 21.51 5.22
CA ARG A 112 -4.47 21.56 6.21
C ARG A 112 -4.30 20.50 7.30
N ASN A 113 -4.05 19.26 6.91
CA ASN A 113 -3.84 18.17 7.87
C ASN A 113 -2.58 18.40 8.73
N MET A 114 -1.49 18.92 8.15
CA MET A 114 -0.28 19.28 8.90
C MET A 114 -0.54 20.41 9.91
N TYR A 115 -1.35 21.38 9.54
CA TYR A 115 -1.76 22.50 10.40
C TYR A 115 -2.69 22.08 11.54
N GLU A 116 -3.69 21.23 11.25
CA GLU A 116 -4.59 20.69 12.27
C GLU A 116 -3.83 19.80 13.26
N ALA A 117 -2.89 19.00 12.76
CA ALA A 117 -2.01 18.18 13.61
C ALA A 117 -1.06 19.02 14.49
N SER A 118 -0.61 20.19 14.05
CA SER A 118 0.24 21.08 14.87
C SER A 118 -0.54 21.93 15.86
N ARG A 119 -1.84 22.17 15.62
CA ARG A 119 -2.70 22.98 16.50
C ARG A 119 -3.54 22.20 17.51
N ASP A 120 -3.78 20.91 17.31
CA ASP A 120 -4.51 20.07 18.26
C ASP A 120 -3.53 19.48 19.31
N PRO A 121 -3.55 19.96 20.57
CA PRO A 121 -2.67 19.45 21.62
C PRO A 121 -2.96 17.99 22.02
N PHE A 122 -4.05 17.38 21.54
CA PHE A 122 -4.46 16.00 21.84
C PHE A 122 -4.33 15.03 20.66
N ALA A 123 -4.06 15.50 19.44
CA ALA A 123 -3.90 14.63 18.27
C ALA A 123 -2.73 13.63 18.45
N THR A 124 -1.63 14.09 19.04
CA THR A 124 -0.47 13.24 19.35
C THR A 124 -0.80 12.18 20.40
N PHE A 125 -1.54 12.55 21.45
CA PHE A 125 -1.96 11.62 22.50
C PHE A 125 -2.95 10.57 21.99
N THR A 126 -3.96 10.98 21.22
CA THR A 126 -4.95 10.04 20.66
C THR A 126 -4.33 9.07 19.66
N MET A 127 -3.32 9.49 18.88
CA MET A 127 -2.55 8.60 17.99
C MET A 127 -1.65 7.64 18.76
N VAL A 128 -0.97 8.10 19.80
CA VAL A 128 -0.14 7.26 20.69
C VAL A 128 -1.01 6.24 21.41
N GLU A 129 -2.18 6.65 21.91
CA GLU A 129 -3.16 5.77 22.56
C GLU A 129 -3.69 4.70 21.60
N LYS A 130 -4.06 5.09 20.36
CA LYS A 130 -4.47 4.15 19.30
C LYS A 130 -3.34 3.17 18.97
N ARG A 131 -2.10 3.66 18.88
CA ARG A 131 -0.92 2.82 18.59
C ARG A 131 -0.62 1.85 19.73
N ARG A 132 -0.75 2.28 20.99
CA ARG A 132 -0.58 1.42 22.17
C ARG A 132 -1.64 0.33 22.23
N LYS A 133 -2.90 0.66 21.92
CA LYS A 133 -4.01 -0.31 21.83
C LYS A 133 -3.82 -1.30 20.66
N LEU A 134 -3.23 -0.85 19.56
CA LEU A 134 -2.85 -1.73 18.43
C LEU A 134 -1.60 -2.58 18.73
N ASP A 135 -0.69 -2.10 19.58
CA ASP A 135 0.48 -2.86 20.04
C ASP A 135 0.15 -3.83 21.19
N GLU A 136 -0.94 -3.58 21.94
CA GLU A 136 -1.49 -4.48 22.96
C GLU A 136 -2.32 -5.64 22.36
N LEU A 137 -2.57 -5.66 21.04
CA LEU A 137 -3.33 -6.72 20.35
C LEU A 137 -2.49 -7.46 19.28
N ASN A 138 -2.56 -8.79 19.36
CA ASN A 138 -2.13 -9.85 18.44
C ASN A 138 -1.04 -9.55 17.37
N LEU A 139 0.16 -10.10 17.60
CA LEU A 139 1.25 -10.22 16.62
C LEU A 139 0.83 -10.89 15.29
N SER A 140 -0.13 -11.82 15.34
CA SER A 140 -0.70 -12.49 14.15
C SER A 140 -1.55 -11.56 13.30
N GLU A 141 -2.28 -10.63 13.93
CA GLU A 141 -3.08 -9.62 13.24
C GLU A 141 -2.17 -8.58 12.59
N LYS A 142 -1.03 -8.24 13.21
CA LYS A 142 -0.01 -7.37 12.62
C LYS A 142 0.64 -7.98 11.37
N ILE A 143 0.92 -9.28 11.39
CA ILE A 143 1.43 -10.02 10.22
C ILE A 143 0.35 -10.09 9.14
N LEU A 144 -0.90 -10.37 9.48
CA LEU A 144 -2.00 -10.41 8.52
C LEU A 144 -2.26 -9.01 7.90
N LEU A 145 -2.18 -7.95 8.70
CA LEU A 145 -2.37 -6.58 8.25
C LEU A 145 -1.21 -6.10 7.39
N HIS A 146 0.02 -6.53 7.68
CA HIS A 146 1.17 -6.28 6.82
C HIS A 146 1.11 -7.10 5.53
N MET A 147 0.76 -8.39 5.61
CA MET A 147 0.63 -9.26 4.43
C MET A 147 -0.45 -8.69 3.51
N SER A 148 -1.70 -8.57 3.98
CA SER A 148 -2.81 -7.99 3.21
C SER A 148 -2.52 -6.55 2.75
N GLY A 149 -1.93 -5.72 3.62
CA GLY A 149 -1.57 -4.34 3.28
C GLY A 149 -0.54 -4.24 2.17
N ILE A 150 0.46 -5.13 2.11
CA ILE A 150 1.44 -5.18 1.02
C ILE A 150 0.75 -5.54 -0.31
N PHE A 151 -0.21 -6.47 -0.28
CA PHE A 151 -1.02 -6.83 -1.45
C PHE A 151 -1.89 -5.68 -1.95
N LEU A 152 -2.56 -4.94 -1.06
CA LEU A 152 -3.50 -3.88 -1.44
C LEU A 152 -2.84 -2.52 -1.73
N LYS A 153 -1.71 -2.21 -1.06
CA LYS A 153 -1.04 -0.90 -1.15
C LYS A 153 -0.10 -0.78 -2.36
N SER A 154 0.49 -1.89 -2.81
CA SER A 154 1.50 -1.87 -3.88
C SER A 154 0.87 -1.95 -5.28
N LYS A 155 1.11 -0.94 -6.13
CA LYS A 155 0.75 -0.98 -7.56
C LYS A 155 1.39 -2.19 -8.27
N GLN A 156 2.60 -2.57 -7.86
CA GLN A 156 3.33 -3.69 -8.46
C GLN A 156 2.67 -5.03 -8.16
N MET A 157 2.14 -5.22 -6.94
CA MET A 157 1.50 -6.49 -6.56
C MET A 157 0.18 -6.72 -7.31
N ARG A 158 -0.57 -5.64 -7.55
CA ARG A 158 -1.81 -5.71 -8.37
C ARG A 158 -1.52 -6.12 -9.81
N VAL A 159 -0.44 -5.60 -10.39
CA VAL A 159 0.02 -5.98 -11.74
C VAL A 159 0.47 -7.45 -11.75
N PHE A 160 1.21 -7.89 -10.74
CA PHE A 160 1.62 -9.30 -10.60
C PHE A 160 0.42 -10.26 -10.52
N LEU A 161 -0.61 -9.95 -9.71
CA LEU A 161 -1.81 -10.76 -9.59
C LEU A 161 -2.61 -10.85 -10.91
N PHE A 162 -2.68 -9.75 -11.65
CA PHE A 162 -3.31 -9.74 -12.96
C PHE A 162 -2.62 -10.72 -13.93
N PHE A 163 -1.29 -10.68 -14.00
CA PHE A 163 -0.52 -11.63 -14.81
C PHE A 163 -0.62 -13.07 -14.31
N TYR A 164 -0.68 -13.30 -13.00
CA TYR A 164 -0.87 -14.63 -12.42
C TYR A 164 -2.22 -15.23 -12.85
N MET A 165 -3.31 -14.47 -12.74
CA MET A 165 -4.64 -14.92 -13.17
C MET A 165 -4.72 -15.15 -14.68
N LEU A 166 -4.11 -14.26 -15.47
CA LEU A 166 -4.04 -14.39 -16.92
C LEU A 166 -3.21 -15.61 -17.34
N GLY A 167 -2.09 -15.85 -16.65
CA GLY A 167 -1.23 -17.01 -16.86
C GLY A 167 -1.93 -18.31 -16.48
N LEU A 168 -2.66 -18.34 -15.36
CA LEU A 168 -3.45 -19.51 -14.95
C LEU A 168 -4.56 -19.80 -15.97
N HIS A 169 -5.28 -18.78 -16.46
CA HIS A 169 -6.26 -18.97 -17.52
C HIS A 169 -5.60 -19.46 -18.81
N GLY A 170 -4.49 -18.84 -19.22
CA GLY A 170 -3.72 -19.26 -20.40
C GLY A 170 -3.24 -20.71 -20.29
N LEU A 171 -2.80 -21.13 -19.10
CA LEU A 171 -2.39 -22.50 -18.83
C LEU A 171 -3.57 -23.46 -18.95
N VAL A 172 -4.73 -23.13 -18.35
CA VAL A 172 -5.94 -23.95 -18.46
C VAL A 172 -6.37 -24.08 -19.91
N PHE A 173 -6.47 -22.97 -20.64
CA PHE A 173 -6.79 -22.98 -22.08
C PHE A 173 -5.77 -23.75 -22.90
N PHE A 174 -4.48 -23.65 -22.58
CA PHE A 174 -3.44 -24.41 -23.25
C PHE A 174 -3.59 -25.91 -22.98
N THR A 175 -3.83 -26.31 -21.73
CA THR A 175 -4.04 -27.72 -21.38
C THR A 175 -5.30 -28.29 -22.04
N THR A 176 -6.40 -27.54 -22.11
CA THR A 176 -7.63 -27.99 -22.77
C THR A 176 -7.50 -27.98 -24.29
N TYR A 177 -6.83 -26.99 -24.87
CA TYR A 177 -6.50 -26.93 -26.29
C TYR A 177 -5.60 -28.09 -26.70
N TYR A 178 -4.52 -28.33 -25.95
CA TYR A 178 -3.60 -29.42 -26.19
C TYR A 178 -4.30 -30.77 -26.03
N ALA A 179 -5.10 -30.97 -24.97
CA ALA A 179 -5.87 -32.20 -24.80
C ALA A 179 -6.88 -32.41 -25.93
N THR A 180 -7.58 -31.37 -26.39
CA THR A 180 -8.56 -31.48 -27.48
C THR A 180 -7.89 -31.74 -28.83
N HIS A 181 -6.75 -31.07 -29.12
CA HIS A 181 -6.01 -31.30 -30.36
C HIS A 181 -5.26 -32.64 -30.37
N PHE A 182 -4.68 -33.08 -29.24
CA PHE A 182 -4.08 -34.41 -29.13
C PHE A 182 -5.15 -35.53 -29.19
N CYS A 183 -6.32 -35.31 -28.60
CA CYS A 183 -7.46 -36.23 -28.68
C CYS A 183 -8.07 -36.29 -30.09
N SER A 184 -7.87 -35.27 -30.94
CA SER A 184 -8.32 -35.30 -32.32
C SER A 184 -7.46 -36.19 -33.24
N GLU A 185 -6.22 -36.52 -32.85
CA GLU A 185 -5.28 -37.30 -33.69
C GLU A 185 -5.00 -38.71 -33.13
N HIS A 186 -5.12 -38.90 -31.81
CA HIS A 186 -5.21 -40.21 -31.17
C HIS A 186 -6.62 -40.40 -30.59
N GLY A 187 -7.52 -41.00 -31.37
CA GLY A 187 -8.76 -41.53 -30.84
C GLY A 187 -8.45 -42.65 -29.84
N LEU A 188 -8.49 -42.35 -28.55
CA LEU A 188 -8.40 -43.34 -27.48
C LEU A 188 -9.32 -42.95 -26.33
N GLU A 189 -10.40 -43.70 -26.21
CA GLU A 189 -10.88 -44.44 -25.03
C GLU A 189 -10.37 -44.18 -23.60
N GLU A 190 -9.86 -43.01 -23.24
CA GLU A 190 -9.83 -42.63 -21.82
C GLU A 190 -10.56 -41.32 -21.63
N ALA A 191 -11.83 -41.48 -21.27
CA ALA A 191 -12.56 -40.52 -20.48
C ALA A 191 -11.63 -40.03 -19.36
N ILE A 192 -11.27 -38.75 -19.43
CA ILE A 192 -10.70 -38.03 -18.30
C ILE A 192 -11.79 -38.08 -17.22
N ASP A 193 -11.63 -39.02 -16.29
CA ASP A 193 -12.51 -39.16 -15.15
C ASP A 193 -12.36 -37.92 -14.26
N PHE A 194 -13.37 -37.05 -14.34
CA PHE A 194 -13.46 -35.80 -13.59
C PHE A 194 -13.87 -36.04 -12.12
N SER A 195 -13.83 -37.29 -11.65
CA SER A 195 -14.07 -37.69 -10.25
C SER A 195 -13.10 -37.06 -9.24
N PHE A 196 -12.05 -36.36 -9.67
CA PHE A 196 -11.11 -35.68 -8.76
C PHE A 196 -11.67 -34.39 -8.10
N PHE A 197 -12.72 -33.76 -8.64
CA PHE A 197 -13.26 -32.50 -8.07
C PHE A 197 -14.67 -32.60 -7.47
N GLY A 198 -15.33 -33.77 -7.56
CA GLY A 198 -16.62 -34.03 -6.93
C GLY A 198 -16.43 -34.99 -5.77
N GLY A 199 -16.37 -34.46 -4.55
CA GLY A 199 -16.36 -35.27 -3.34
C GLY A 199 -17.49 -36.29 -3.37
N ASP A 200 -17.10 -37.56 -3.29
CA ASP A 200 -17.98 -38.73 -3.31
C ASP A 200 -18.83 -38.72 -2.03
N GLN A 201 -19.99 -38.08 -2.08
CA GLN A 201 -20.97 -38.14 -1.00
C GLN A 201 -21.99 -39.23 -1.36
N HIS A 202 -21.60 -40.46 -1.05
CA HIS A 202 -22.44 -41.64 -1.07
C HIS A 202 -23.66 -41.40 -0.16
N VAL A 203 -24.81 -41.05 -0.74
CA VAL A 203 -26.09 -41.01 -0.02
C VAL A 203 -26.64 -42.44 -0.04
N PRO A 204 -26.83 -43.11 1.12
CA PRO A 204 -27.43 -44.43 1.15
C PRO A 204 -28.90 -44.33 0.75
N ALA A 205 -29.29 -45.15 -0.24
CA ALA A 205 -30.67 -45.35 -0.63
C ALA A 205 -31.47 -45.92 0.55
N GLY A 206 -32.48 -45.16 1.01
CA GLY A 206 -33.44 -45.63 2.01
C GLY A 206 -33.64 -44.67 3.18
N VAL A 207 -34.16 -43.47 2.92
CA VAL A 207 -34.92 -42.72 3.92
C VAL A 207 -36.26 -42.38 3.27
N ASP A 208 -37.27 -43.09 3.71
CA ASP A 208 -38.67 -42.91 3.37
C ASP A 208 -39.16 -41.58 3.96
N TRP A 209 -39.55 -40.64 3.09
CA TRP A 209 -40.02 -39.31 3.48
C TRP A 209 -41.53 -39.28 3.79
N ASP A 210 -42.25 -40.39 3.62
CA ASP A 210 -43.71 -40.44 3.83
C ASP A 210 -44.12 -40.65 5.30
N GLN A 211 -43.17 -40.86 6.22
CA GLN A 211 -43.50 -41.03 7.65
C GLN A 211 -43.58 -39.71 8.44
N HIS A 212 -43.10 -38.59 7.87
CA HIS A 212 -43.00 -37.31 8.58
C HIS A 212 -44.23 -36.40 8.43
N THR A 213 -45.20 -36.79 7.59
CA THR A 213 -46.42 -36.02 7.32
C THR A 213 -47.59 -36.41 8.22
N GLU A 214 -47.66 -37.65 8.72
CA GLU A 214 -48.74 -38.06 9.64
C GLU A 214 -48.65 -37.43 11.03
N HIS A 215 -47.44 -37.07 11.49
CA HIS A 215 -47.24 -36.50 12.83
C HIS A 215 -47.73 -35.05 12.94
N ILE A 216 -47.91 -34.35 11.82
CA ILE A 216 -48.44 -32.97 11.78
C ILE A 216 -49.98 -32.97 11.72
N GLU A 217 -50.60 -34.00 11.14
CA GLU A 217 -52.06 -34.07 11.05
C GLU A 217 -52.71 -34.51 12.38
N ASN A 218 -52.05 -35.37 13.15
CA ASN A 218 -52.53 -35.77 14.49
C ASN A 218 -52.43 -34.66 15.56
N MET A 219 -51.61 -33.62 15.37
CA MET A 219 -51.57 -32.48 16.31
C MET A 219 -52.65 -31.42 16.06
N LYS A 220 -53.40 -31.50 14.95
CA LYS A 220 -54.54 -30.62 14.70
C LYS A 220 -55.85 -31.09 15.33
N GLN A 221 -55.96 -32.36 15.74
CA GLN A 221 -57.19 -32.93 16.33
C GLN A 221 -57.26 -32.91 17.86
N LEU A 222 -56.22 -32.44 18.56
CA LEU A 222 -56.19 -32.33 20.03
C LEU A 222 -56.24 -30.88 20.54
N GLY A 223 -56.64 -29.94 19.67
CA GLY A 223 -56.74 -28.50 19.95
C GLY A 223 -58.12 -27.90 19.68
N THR A 224 -59.19 -28.66 19.96
CA THR A 224 -60.59 -28.17 20.05
C THR A 224 -61.29 -28.82 21.22
#